data_AF-A0AAD7TUW6-F1
#
_entry.id   AF-A0AAD7TUW6-F1
#
_cell.length_a   1.000
_cell.length_b   1.000
_cell.length_c   1.000
_cell.angle_alpha   90.00
_cell.angle_beta   90.00
_cell.angle_gamma   90.00
#
_symmetry.space_group_name_H-M   'P 1'
#
loop_
_entity.id
_entity.type
_entity.pdbx_description
1 polymer ?
#
loop_
_entity_poly.entity_id
_entity_poly.type
_entity_poly.pdbx_seq_one_letter_code
_entity_poly.pdbx_strand_id
1 'polypeptide(L)'
;MAGLRMSVVVSATAFLLGLLFTHWIADSLTLWKSPETQTDVRLWTAATYYAVLMHGPPQLAYVYAAVALLGATTILWSLRDGRAGNLMFDGGSIFLYLTALAVYLYSVLPNLLANFSTLPLPFTNTTPATGLPPFPPTLREPTLELASSHLVCSVVLTGVLALQAGRWWAEQADVDEDDEAEDGDETGIETGAETDRTAEETQSEVRRREKAAAKAKA
;
A
#
# COMPACT_ATOMS: atom_id res chain seq x y z
N MET A 1 16.56 6.87 -5.88
CA MET A 1 16.27 6.45 -4.48
C MET A 1 14.77 6.39 -4.14
N ALA A 2 13.89 7.10 -4.85
CA ALA A 2 12.44 7.05 -4.62
C ALA A 2 11.84 5.63 -4.70
N GLY A 3 12.20 4.85 -5.73
CA GLY A 3 11.73 3.46 -5.88
C GLY A 3 12.07 2.54 -4.71
N LEU A 4 13.21 2.74 -4.03
CA LEU A 4 13.55 1.95 -2.83
C LEU A 4 12.57 2.25 -1.68
N ARG A 5 12.26 3.53 -1.43
CA ARG A 5 11.32 3.93 -0.37
C ARG A 5 9.93 3.35 -0.63
N MET A 6 9.43 3.47 -1.87
CA MET A 6 8.16 2.89 -2.29
C MET A 6 8.14 1.37 -2.08
N SER A 7 9.20 0.66 -2.50
CA SER A 7 9.29 -0.79 -2.33
C SER A 7 9.21 -1.22 -0.86
N VAL A 8 9.83 -0.46 0.05
CA VAL A 8 9.79 -0.71 1.48
C VAL A 8 8.40 -0.47 2.05
N VAL A 9 7.74 0.63 1.67
CA VAL A 9 6.37 0.94 2.11
C VAL A 9 5.38 -0.11 1.62
N VAL A 10 5.46 -0.49 0.34
CA VAL A 10 4.61 -1.53 -0.25
C VAL A 10 4.84 -2.87 0.45
N SER A 11 6.10 -3.26 0.66
CA SER A 11 6.44 -4.53 1.32
C SER A 11 5.95 -4.57 2.77
N ALA A 12 6.18 -3.50 3.54
CA ALA A 12 5.71 -3.41 4.93
C ALA A 12 4.17 -3.42 5.00
N THR A 13 3.50 -2.65 4.15
CA THR A 13 2.03 -2.57 4.11
C THR A 13 1.41 -3.91 3.70
N ALA A 14 1.99 -4.59 2.69
CA ALA A 14 1.54 -5.91 2.26
C ALA A 14 1.73 -6.97 3.36
N PHE A 15 2.84 -6.92 4.11
CA PHE A 15 3.06 -7.80 5.26
C PHE A 15 2.00 -7.59 6.34
N LEU A 16 1.72 -6.34 6.72
CA LEU A 16 0.69 -6.00 7.71
C LEU A 16 -0.72 -6.42 7.25
N LEU A 17 -1.03 -6.22 5.97
CA LEU A 17 -2.29 -6.67 5.38
C LEU A 17 -2.40 -8.20 5.40
N GLY A 18 -1.29 -8.91 5.14
CA GLY A 18 -1.21 -10.36 5.29
C GLY A 18 -1.52 -10.81 6.72
N LEU A 19 -0.99 -10.12 7.74
CA LEU A 19 -1.34 -10.38 9.14
C LEU A 19 -2.83 -10.15 9.41
N LEU A 20 -3.41 -9.06 8.93
CA LEU A 20 -4.85 -8.80 9.06
C LEU A 20 -5.69 -9.90 8.38
N PHE A 21 -5.27 -10.41 7.23
CA PHE A 21 -5.93 -11.54 6.57
C PHE A 21 -5.85 -12.84 7.38
N THR A 22 -4.89 -13.02 8.28
CA THR A 22 -4.93 -14.16 9.19
C THR A 22 -6.07 -14.05 10.20
N HIS A 23 -6.39 -12.84 10.69
CA HIS A 23 -7.53 -12.62 11.60
C HIS A 23 -8.88 -12.87 10.92
N TRP A 24 -8.95 -12.81 9.59
CA TRP A 24 -10.13 -13.18 8.82
C TRP A 24 -10.67 -14.58 9.13
N ILE A 25 -9.79 -15.51 9.55
CA ILE A 25 -10.18 -16.86 9.98
C ILE A 25 -11.25 -16.80 11.10
N ALA A 26 -11.13 -15.84 12.01
CA ALA A 26 -12.11 -15.59 13.06
C ALA A 26 -13.21 -14.60 12.62
N ASP A 27 -12.84 -13.51 11.93
CA ASP A 27 -13.76 -12.41 11.61
C ASP A 27 -14.84 -12.78 10.59
N SER A 28 -14.55 -13.72 9.69
CA SER A 28 -15.53 -14.25 8.75
C SER A 28 -16.68 -15.02 9.41
N LEU A 29 -16.49 -15.44 10.66
CA LEU A 29 -17.50 -16.15 11.46
C LEU A 29 -18.44 -15.18 12.21
N THR A 30 -18.12 -13.89 12.23
CA THR A 30 -18.83 -12.88 13.01
C THR A 30 -19.57 -11.88 12.10
N LEU A 31 -18.90 -10.84 11.59
CA LEU A 31 -19.52 -9.68 10.93
C LEU A 31 -20.41 -9.99 9.73
N TRP A 32 -20.15 -11.11 9.05
CA TRP A 32 -20.83 -11.49 7.81
C TRP A 32 -22.05 -12.38 8.04
N LYS A 33 -22.48 -12.53 9.29
CA LYS A 33 -23.60 -13.40 9.68
C LYS A 33 -24.77 -12.55 10.17
N SER A 34 -25.97 -12.91 9.73
CA SER A 34 -27.17 -12.29 10.25
C SER A 34 -27.32 -12.63 11.75
N PRO A 35 -27.94 -11.75 12.55
CA PRO A 35 -28.16 -12.02 13.98
C PRO A 35 -28.86 -13.36 14.24
N GLU A 36 -29.73 -13.80 13.32
CA GLU A 36 -30.47 -15.07 13.40
C GLU A 36 -29.60 -16.31 13.12
N THR A 37 -28.50 -16.15 12.37
CA THR A 37 -27.57 -17.25 12.02
C THR A 37 -26.29 -17.24 12.85
N GLN A 38 -26.18 -16.29 13.78
CA GLN A 38 -25.03 -16.15 14.66
C GLN A 38 -25.14 -17.13 15.83
N THR A 39 -24.61 -18.33 15.62
CA THR A 39 -24.60 -19.40 16.62
C THR A 39 -23.46 -19.21 17.63
N ASP A 40 -23.71 -19.61 18.88
CA ASP A 40 -22.73 -19.50 19.97
C ASP A 40 -21.41 -20.22 19.67
N VAL A 41 -21.46 -21.34 18.93
CA VAL A 41 -20.26 -22.07 18.50
C VAL A 41 -19.30 -21.22 17.68
N ARG A 42 -19.82 -20.31 16.84
CA ARG A 42 -19.00 -19.44 15.99
C ARG A 42 -18.34 -18.33 16.79
N LEU A 43 -19.09 -17.74 17.71
CA LEU A 43 -18.57 -16.72 18.63
C LEU A 43 -17.49 -17.31 19.54
N TRP A 44 -17.71 -18.52 20.06
CA TRP A 44 -16.69 -19.25 20.80
C TRP A 44 -15.47 -19.57 19.95
N THR A 45 -15.66 -19.98 18.69
CA THR A 45 -14.53 -20.25 17.78
C THR A 45 -13.69 -18.99 17.55
N ALA A 46 -14.32 -17.84 17.28
CA ALA A 46 -13.64 -16.56 17.12
C ALA A 46 -12.94 -16.11 18.40
N ALA A 47 -13.62 -16.18 19.56
CA ALA A 47 -13.03 -15.84 20.85
C ALA A 47 -11.86 -16.76 21.22
N THR A 48 -11.92 -18.04 20.84
CA THR A 48 -10.82 -19.00 21.06
C THR A 48 -9.61 -18.60 20.26
N TYR A 49 -9.79 -18.23 18.98
CA TYR A 49 -8.70 -17.75 18.14
C TYR A 49 -8.00 -16.54 18.78
N TYR A 50 -8.75 -15.55 19.24
CA TYR A 50 -8.20 -14.36 19.88
C TYR A 50 -7.54 -14.62 21.23
N ALA A 51 -8.11 -15.49 22.05
CA ALA A 51 -7.48 -15.93 23.28
C ALA A 51 -6.16 -16.66 22.98
N VAL A 52 -6.13 -17.59 22.01
CA VAL A 52 -4.91 -18.32 21.62
C VAL A 52 -3.84 -17.37 21.12
N LEU A 53 -4.22 -16.38 20.32
CA LEU A 53 -3.32 -15.32 19.84
C LEU A 53 -2.66 -14.58 21.02
N MET A 54 -3.44 -14.21 22.04
CA MET A 54 -2.94 -13.49 23.22
C MET A 54 -2.07 -14.33 24.15
N HIS A 55 -2.23 -15.65 24.13
CA HIS A 55 -1.36 -16.58 24.86
C HIS A 55 -0.11 -16.99 24.06
N GLY A 56 0.02 -16.52 22.82
CA GLY A 56 1.17 -16.78 21.97
C GLY A 56 2.46 -16.11 22.48
N PRO A 57 3.63 -16.49 21.93
CA PRO A 57 4.90 -15.88 22.30
C PRO A 57 4.92 -14.38 21.96
N PRO A 58 5.29 -13.50 22.91
CA PRO A 58 5.26 -12.04 22.73
C PRO A 58 6.20 -11.54 21.62
N GLN A 59 7.18 -12.35 21.23
CA GLN A 59 8.12 -12.08 20.15
C GLN A 59 7.40 -11.79 18.82
N LEU A 60 6.25 -12.43 18.57
CA LEU A 60 5.45 -12.18 17.36
C LEU A 60 4.90 -10.75 17.33
N ALA A 61 4.49 -10.22 18.49
CA ALA A 61 4.01 -8.84 18.60
C ALA A 61 5.13 -7.83 18.35
N TYR A 62 6.38 -8.13 18.75
CA TYR A 62 7.52 -7.27 18.45
C TYR A 62 7.84 -7.21 16.96
N VAL A 63 7.73 -8.34 16.24
CA VAL A 63 7.92 -8.37 14.79
C VAL A 63 6.85 -7.55 14.09
N TYR A 64 5.57 -7.68 14.50
CA TYR A 64 4.50 -6.81 14.01
C TYR A 64 4.88 -5.34 14.21
N ALA A 65 5.14 -4.94 15.45
CA ALA A 65 5.43 -3.55 15.78
C ALA A 65 6.64 -3.01 15.01
N ALA A 66 7.70 -3.81 14.83
CA ALA A 66 8.87 -3.43 14.06
C ALA A 66 8.54 -3.14 12.60
N VAL A 67 7.76 -4.02 11.93
CA VAL A 67 7.35 -3.79 10.54
C VAL A 67 6.42 -2.58 10.42
N ALA A 68 5.51 -2.40 11.39
CA ALA A 68 4.61 -1.25 11.42
C ALA A 68 5.37 0.08 11.58
N LEU A 69 6.38 0.12 12.44
CA LEU A 69 7.24 1.29 12.62
C LEU A 69 8.14 1.54 11.41
N LEU A 70 8.66 0.49 10.79
CA LEU A 70 9.47 0.59 9.57
C LEU A 70 8.65 1.18 8.40
N GLY A 71 7.41 0.73 8.21
CA GLY A 71 6.49 1.32 7.24
C GLY A 71 6.17 2.79 7.56
N ALA A 72 5.82 3.09 8.82
CA ALA A 72 5.49 4.45 9.27
C ALA A 72 6.65 5.43 9.08
N THR A 73 7.86 5.04 9.49
CA THR A 73 9.04 5.89 9.37
C THR A 73 9.43 6.13 7.91
N THR A 74 9.33 5.10 7.07
CA THR A 74 9.64 5.23 5.64
C THR A 74 8.67 6.17 4.92
N ILE A 75 7.37 6.05 5.19
CA ILE A 75 6.36 6.89 4.53
C ILE A 75 6.42 8.35 5.02
N LEU A 76 6.72 8.57 6.31
CA LEU A 76 6.96 9.91 6.86
C LEU A 76 8.24 10.53 6.27
N TRP A 77 9.28 9.74 6.04
CA TRP A 77 10.48 10.22 5.37
C TRP A 77 10.20 10.64 3.92
N SER A 78 9.31 9.92 3.23
CA SER A 78 8.93 10.23 1.85
C SER A 78 8.31 11.63 1.69
N LEU A 79 7.62 12.14 2.71
CA LEU A 79 7.00 13.48 2.69
C LEU A 79 8.01 14.63 2.49
N ARG A 80 9.28 14.41 2.86
CA ARG A 80 10.32 15.45 2.78
C ARG A 80 10.77 15.76 1.34
N ASP A 81 10.39 14.94 0.36
CA ASP A 81 10.84 15.08 -1.04
C ASP A 81 10.22 16.29 -1.76
N GLY A 82 9.10 16.84 -1.28
CA GLY A 82 8.56 18.15 -1.70
C GLY A 82 8.06 18.28 -3.15
N ARG A 83 8.13 17.23 -3.98
CA ARG A 83 7.58 17.22 -5.36
C ARG A 83 6.05 17.20 -5.32
N ALA A 84 5.38 17.99 -6.17
CA ALA A 84 3.93 18.18 -6.15
C ALA A 84 3.14 16.86 -6.36
N GLY A 85 3.52 16.06 -7.35
CA GLY A 85 2.91 14.73 -7.59
C GLY A 85 3.13 13.77 -6.41
N ASN A 86 4.33 13.81 -5.82
CA ASN A 86 4.66 13.00 -4.66
C ASN A 86 3.81 13.37 -3.42
N LEU A 87 3.51 14.66 -3.24
CA LEU A 87 2.83 15.16 -2.04
C LEU A 87 1.38 14.66 -1.94
N MET A 88 0.66 14.57 -3.06
CA MET A 88 -0.75 14.14 -3.05
C MET A 88 -0.89 12.66 -2.72
N PHE A 89 -0.05 11.80 -3.32
CA PHE A 89 -0.07 10.35 -3.07
C PHE A 89 0.57 9.98 -1.71
N ASP A 90 1.68 10.62 -1.32
CA ASP A 90 2.30 10.37 -0.02
C ASP A 90 1.44 10.92 1.12
N GLY A 91 0.85 12.11 0.98
CA GLY A 91 -0.02 12.70 2.01
C GLY A 91 -1.24 11.82 2.30
N GLY A 92 -1.93 11.37 1.25
CA GLY A 92 -3.04 10.42 1.39
C GLY A 92 -2.61 9.10 2.02
N SER A 93 -1.48 8.55 1.58
CA SER A 93 -0.96 7.29 2.12
C SER A 93 -0.56 7.40 3.60
N ILE A 94 0.05 8.53 4.01
CA ILE A 94 0.39 8.80 5.42
C ILE A 94 -0.89 8.88 6.25
N PHE A 95 -1.89 9.62 5.79
CA PHE A 95 -3.17 9.75 6.51
C PHE A 95 -3.83 8.38 6.72
N LEU A 96 -3.91 7.56 5.67
CA LEU A 96 -4.45 6.21 5.76
C LEU A 96 -3.60 5.33 6.68
N TYR A 97 -2.28 5.32 6.52
CA TYR A 97 -1.40 4.49 7.36
C TYR A 97 -1.50 4.86 8.85
N LEU A 98 -1.51 6.15 9.18
CA LEU A 98 -1.70 6.63 10.55
C LEU A 98 -3.09 6.32 11.09
N THR A 99 -4.13 6.34 10.25
CA THR A 99 -5.48 5.93 10.64
C THR A 99 -5.51 4.44 11.01
N ALA A 100 -4.89 3.57 10.19
CA ALA A 100 -4.77 2.15 10.52
C ALA A 100 -3.99 1.93 11.82
N LEU A 101 -2.89 2.67 12.02
CA LEU A 101 -2.12 2.60 13.26
C LEU A 101 -2.94 3.06 14.47
N ALA A 102 -3.69 4.16 14.35
CA ALA A 102 -4.54 4.67 15.41
C ALA A 102 -5.65 3.68 15.78
N VAL A 103 -6.38 3.14 14.79
CA VAL A 103 -7.41 2.11 15.03
C VAL A 103 -6.80 0.88 15.71
N TYR A 104 -5.62 0.44 15.27
CA TYR A 104 -4.97 -0.71 15.87
C TYR A 104 -4.55 -0.45 17.33
N LEU A 105 -3.95 0.71 17.61
CA LEU A 105 -3.47 1.05 18.95
C LEU A 105 -4.60 1.39 19.93
N TYR A 106 -5.68 2.02 19.48
CA TYR A 106 -6.76 2.50 20.35
C TYR A 106 -7.99 1.61 20.40
N SER A 107 -8.19 0.71 19.42
CA SER A 107 -9.34 -0.20 19.40
C SER A 107 -8.89 -1.66 19.51
N VAL A 108 -8.00 -2.12 18.63
CA VAL A 108 -7.61 -3.55 18.57
C VAL A 108 -6.84 -3.99 19.81
N LEU A 109 -5.73 -3.30 20.11
CA LEU A 109 -4.83 -3.68 21.19
C LEU A 109 -5.49 -3.64 22.60
N PRO A 110 -6.18 -2.55 23.00
CA PRO A 110 -6.84 -2.52 24.31
C PRO A 110 -7.96 -3.54 24.42
N ASN A 111 -8.73 -3.78 23.36
CA ASN A 111 -9.79 -4.79 23.36
C ASN A 111 -9.21 -6.21 23.55
N LEU A 112 -8.15 -6.55 22.81
CA LEU A 112 -7.42 -7.82 22.96
C LEU A 112 -6.89 -8.03 24.38
N LEU A 113 -6.21 -7.01 24.92
CA LEU A 113 -5.62 -7.08 26.26
C LEU A 113 -6.68 -7.16 27.36
N ALA A 114 -7.76 -6.40 27.28
CA ALA A 114 -8.77 -6.35 28.32
C ALA A 114 -9.69 -7.58 28.33
N ASN A 115 -10.05 -8.11 27.15
CA ASN A 115 -11.11 -9.12 27.03
C ASN A 115 -10.59 -10.54 26.76
N PHE A 116 -9.41 -10.70 26.15
CA PHE A 116 -8.95 -12.01 25.66
C PHE A 116 -7.66 -12.53 26.30
N SER A 117 -6.85 -11.65 26.92
CA SER A 117 -5.58 -12.07 27.54
C SER A 117 -5.75 -12.93 28.80
N THR A 118 -6.87 -12.78 29.51
CA THR A 118 -7.15 -13.49 30.77
C THR A 118 -8.11 -14.67 30.59
N LEU A 119 -8.55 -14.93 29.36
CA LEU A 119 -9.51 -16.00 29.09
C LEU A 119 -8.85 -17.37 29.24
N PRO A 120 -9.39 -18.28 30.06
CA PRO A 120 -8.80 -19.59 30.27
C PRO A 120 -8.91 -20.44 29.00
N LEU A 121 -7.79 -21.01 28.57
CA LEU A 121 -7.70 -21.97 27.48
C LEU A 121 -7.32 -23.37 28.02
N PRO A 122 -7.93 -24.45 27.51
CA PRO A 122 -9.13 -24.49 26.67
C PRO A 122 -10.38 -24.05 27.45
N PHE A 123 -11.44 -23.60 26.75
CA PHE A 123 -12.73 -23.17 27.34
C PHE A 123 -13.55 -24.32 27.98
N THR A 124 -12.88 -25.29 28.57
CA THR A 124 -13.45 -26.45 29.26
C THR A 124 -13.47 -26.21 30.76
N ASN A 125 -14.48 -25.48 31.24
CA ASN A 125 -14.88 -25.58 32.63
C ASN A 125 -15.94 -26.69 32.75
N THR A 126 -15.48 -27.89 33.12
CA THR A 126 -16.18 -28.88 33.97
C THR A 126 -17.69 -29.15 33.71
N THR A 127 -17.96 -30.09 32.77
CA THR A 127 -19.02 -31.16 32.69
C THR A 127 -20.52 -30.84 32.43
N PRO A 128 -21.34 -31.76 31.83
CA PRO A 128 -21.03 -32.91 30.95
C PRO A 128 -21.86 -32.99 29.62
N ALA A 129 -21.37 -33.79 28.66
CA ALA A 129 -22.07 -34.55 27.60
C ALA A 129 -23.00 -33.87 26.55
N THR A 130 -23.46 -32.62 26.67
CA THR A 130 -24.54 -32.10 25.78
C THR A 130 -24.35 -30.70 25.20
N GLY A 131 -23.12 -30.21 25.04
CA GLY A 131 -22.83 -29.04 24.20
C GLY A 131 -22.05 -27.92 24.89
N LEU A 132 -21.62 -26.96 24.07
CA LEU A 132 -20.84 -25.79 24.48
C LEU A 132 -21.70 -24.87 25.37
N PRO A 133 -21.17 -24.24 26.43
CA PRO A 133 -21.94 -23.28 27.23
C PRO A 133 -22.42 -22.11 26.36
N PRO A 134 -23.55 -21.47 26.71
CA PRO A 134 -24.03 -20.29 26.00
C PRO A 134 -22.95 -19.21 25.98
N PHE A 135 -22.84 -18.49 24.87
CA PHE A 135 -21.78 -17.51 24.71
C PHE A 135 -22.01 -16.30 25.63
N PRO A 136 -21.02 -15.88 26.43
CA PRO A 136 -21.18 -14.80 27.40
C PRO A 136 -21.53 -13.47 26.70
N PRO A 137 -22.63 -12.78 27.10
CA PRO A 137 -23.04 -11.53 26.47
C PRO A 137 -21.97 -10.43 26.53
N THR A 138 -21.16 -10.41 27.59
CA THR A 138 -20.09 -9.43 27.80
C THR A 138 -18.95 -9.53 26.80
N LEU A 139 -18.72 -10.69 26.18
CA LEU A 139 -17.68 -10.87 25.16
C LEU A 139 -18.20 -10.67 23.73
N ARG A 140 -19.52 -10.51 23.56
CA ARG A 140 -20.12 -10.46 22.21
C ARG A 140 -19.72 -9.18 21.50
N GLU A 141 -19.94 -8.06 22.16
CA GLU A 141 -19.57 -6.74 21.64
C GLU A 141 -18.05 -6.64 21.39
N PRO A 142 -17.16 -6.99 22.34
CA PRO A 142 -15.71 -7.01 22.11
C PRO A 142 -15.28 -7.84 20.89
N THR A 143 -15.88 -9.03 20.69
CA THR A 143 -15.54 -9.91 19.56
C THR A 143 -15.97 -9.31 18.22
N LEU A 144 -17.12 -8.65 18.18
CA LEU A 144 -17.62 -7.98 16.96
C LEU A 144 -16.83 -6.70 16.65
N GLU A 145 -16.48 -5.92 17.67
CA GLU A 145 -15.69 -4.70 17.54
C GLU A 145 -14.27 -4.99 17.03
N LEU A 146 -13.69 -6.11 17.48
CA LEU A 146 -12.37 -6.53 17.01
C LEU A 146 -12.39 -6.87 15.51
N ALA A 147 -13.42 -7.60 15.07
CA ALA A 147 -13.61 -7.93 13.66
C ALA A 147 -13.81 -6.68 12.79
N SER A 148 -14.58 -5.69 13.27
CA SER A 148 -14.80 -4.45 12.52
C SER A 148 -13.54 -3.58 12.47
N SER A 149 -12.77 -3.54 13.55
CA SER A 149 -11.50 -2.82 13.60
C SER A 149 -10.47 -3.43 12.64
N HIS A 150 -10.35 -4.76 12.56
CA HIS A 150 -9.50 -5.41 11.56
C HIS A 150 -9.95 -5.14 10.12
N LEU A 151 -11.26 -5.13 9.87
CA LEU A 151 -11.81 -4.79 8.56
C LEU A 151 -11.44 -3.36 8.17
N VAL A 152 -11.62 -2.39 9.07
CA VAL A 152 -11.24 -0.99 8.85
C VAL A 152 -9.75 -0.89 8.54
N CYS A 153 -8.88 -1.50 9.36
CA CYS A 153 -7.44 -1.52 9.10
C CYS A 153 -7.11 -2.14 7.73
N SER A 154 -7.78 -3.22 7.35
CA SER A 154 -7.53 -3.92 6.07
C SER A 154 -7.89 -3.05 4.87
N VAL A 155 -9.05 -2.39 4.92
CA VAL A 155 -9.51 -1.48 3.84
C VAL A 155 -8.56 -0.28 3.73
N VAL A 156 -8.19 0.30 4.86
CA VAL A 156 -7.32 1.48 4.90
C VAL A 156 -5.91 1.15 4.39
N LEU A 157 -5.31 0.04 4.81
CA LEU A 157 -4.01 -0.40 4.30
C LEU A 157 -4.06 -0.82 2.82
N THR A 158 -5.18 -1.37 2.35
CA THR A 158 -5.40 -1.60 0.91
C THR A 158 -5.43 -0.26 0.15
N GLY A 159 -6.03 0.78 0.73
CA GLY A 159 -5.98 2.13 0.19
C GLY A 159 -4.55 2.69 0.11
N VAL A 160 -3.68 2.39 1.09
CA VAL A 160 -2.26 2.74 1.02
C VAL A 160 -1.60 2.07 -0.19
N LEU A 161 -1.81 0.77 -0.39
CA LEU A 161 -1.25 0.06 -1.57
C LEU A 161 -1.76 0.63 -2.89
N ALA A 162 -3.05 0.98 -2.96
CA ALA A 162 -3.64 1.60 -4.15
C ALA A 162 -3.03 2.97 -4.46
N LEU A 163 -2.80 3.80 -3.44
CA LEU A 163 -2.13 5.10 -3.62
C LEU A 163 -0.65 4.96 -4.00
N GLN A 164 0.05 3.97 -3.45
CA GLN A 164 1.44 3.69 -3.84
C GLN A 164 1.53 3.17 -5.28
N ALA A 165 0.57 2.34 -5.72
CA ALA A 165 0.46 1.94 -7.11
C ALA A 165 0.11 3.12 -8.03
N GLY A 166 -0.78 4.00 -7.61
CA GLY A 166 -1.13 5.23 -8.34
C GLY A 166 0.07 6.17 -8.49
N ARG A 167 0.89 6.30 -7.44
CA ARG A 167 2.15 7.03 -7.49
C ARG A 167 3.11 6.42 -8.51
N TRP A 168 3.29 5.10 -8.50
CA TRP A 168 4.15 4.43 -9.47
C TRP A 168 3.67 4.65 -10.91
N TRP A 169 2.36 4.57 -11.15
CA TRP A 169 1.77 4.82 -12.47
C TRP A 169 1.98 6.27 -12.92
N ALA A 170 1.79 7.24 -12.02
CA ALA A 170 2.03 8.66 -12.31
C ALA A 170 3.52 8.95 -12.58
N GLU A 171 4.43 8.35 -11.80
CA GLU A 171 5.88 8.49 -12.02
C GLU A 171 6.30 7.90 -13.38
N GLN A 172 5.67 6.82 -13.86
CA GLN A 172 5.97 6.25 -15.18
C GLN A 172 5.46 7.14 -16.32
N ALA A 173 4.26 7.71 -16.19
CA ALA A 173 3.71 8.61 -17.21
C ALA A 173 4.56 9.87 -17.39
N ASP A 174 5.09 10.44 -16.29
CA ASP A 174 6.01 11.58 -16.35
C ASP A 174 7.31 11.23 -17.10
N VAL A 175 7.84 10.00 -16.94
CA VAL A 175 9.05 9.54 -17.63
C VAL A 175 8.80 9.34 -19.12
N ASP A 176 7.67 8.73 -19.48
CA ASP A 176 7.32 8.50 -20.89
C ASP A 176 7.16 9.85 -21.63
N GLU A 177 6.60 10.88 -20.98
CA GLU A 177 6.50 12.24 -21.56
C GLU A 177 7.86 12.94 -21.70
N ASP A 178 8.77 12.77 -20.73
CA ASP A 178 10.12 13.34 -20.78
C ASP A 178 10.96 12.68 -21.90
N ASP A 179 10.88 11.35 -22.05
CA ASP A 179 11.59 10.60 -23.10
C ASP A 179 11.10 11.00 -24.51
N GLU A 180 9.79 11.15 -24.72
CA GLU A 180 9.22 11.63 -25.99
C GLU A 180 9.65 13.07 -26.33
N ALA A 181 9.85 13.92 -25.32
CA ALA A 181 10.31 15.28 -25.51
C ALA A 181 11.81 15.35 -25.85
N GLU A 182 12.65 14.51 -25.24
CA GLU A 182 14.08 14.41 -25.57
C GLU A 182 14.29 13.85 -26.99
N ASP A 183 13.58 12.78 -27.38
CA ASP A 183 13.63 12.23 -28.74
C ASP A 183 13.13 13.25 -29.79
N GLY A 184 12.13 14.05 -29.44
CA GLY A 184 11.61 15.12 -30.30
C GLY A 184 12.60 16.27 -30.52
N ASP A 185 13.36 16.66 -29.50
CA ASP A 185 14.37 17.71 -29.60
C ASP A 185 15.63 17.20 -30.32
N GLU A 186 16.08 15.97 -30.06
CA GLU A 186 17.19 15.35 -30.79
C GLU A 186 16.85 15.17 -32.28
N THR A 187 15.67 14.63 -32.60
CA THR A 187 15.25 14.49 -34.01
C THR A 187 15.08 15.84 -34.70
N GLY A 188 14.57 16.86 -34.00
CA GLY A 188 14.47 18.24 -34.50
C GLY A 188 15.83 18.91 -34.75
N ILE A 189 16.81 18.68 -33.87
CA ILE A 189 18.19 19.16 -34.04
C ILE A 189 18.88 18.44 -35.21
N GLU A 190 18.71 17.12 -35.35
CA GLU A 190 19.28 16.35 -36.46
C GLU A 190 18.66 16.75 -37.81
N THR A 191 17.33 16.89 -37.90
CA THR A 191 16.68 17.36 -39.14
C THR A 191 17.04 18.80 -39.46
N GLY A 192 17.15 19.67 -38.46
CA GLY A 192 17.60 21.06 -38.65
C GLY A 192 19.03 21.12 -39.21
N ALA A 193 19.95 20.32 -38.67
CA ALA A 193 21.34 20.27 -39.11
C ALA A 193 21.51 19.65 -40.51
N GLU A 194 20.68 18.66 -40.88
CA GLU A 194 20.69 18.07 -42.21
C GLU A 194 20.11 19.01 -43.27
N THR A 195 19.04 19.74 -42.93
CA THR A 195 18.41 20.71 -43.83
C THR A 195 19.33 21.89 -44.14
N ASP A 196 20.05 22.41 -43.15
CA ASP A 196 20.99 23.53 -43.32
C ASP A 196 22.21 23.11 -44.17
N ARG A 197 22.74 21.91 -43.95
CA ARG A 197 23.85 21.34 -44.73
C ARG A 197 23.47 21.14 -46.21
N THR A 198 22.25 20.66 -46.46
CA THR A 198 21.73 20.46 -47.83
C THR A 198 21.53 21.80 -48.56
N ALA A 199 21.11 22.84 -47.83
CA ALA A 199 20.97 24.19 -48.37
C ALA A 199 22.31 24.83 -48.74
N GLU A 200 23.33 24.67 -47.88
CA GLU A 200 24.70 25.15 -48.15
C GLU A 200 25.34 24.45 -49.37
N GLU A 201 25.19 23.12 -49.47
CA GLU A 201 25.71 22.36 -50.62
C GLU A 201 25.07 22.81 -51.93
N THR A 202 23.75 23.00 -51.93
CA THR A 202 23.00 23.48 -53.10
C THR A 202 23.44 24.88 -53.52
N GLN A 203 23.65 25.80 -52.56
CA GLN A 203 24.15 27.15 -52.85
C GLN A 203 25.59 27.13 -53.40
N SER A 204 26.42 26.21 -52.90
CA SER A 204 27.81 26.06 -53.34
C SER A 204 27.90 25.55 -54.78
N GLU A 205 27.02 24.62 -55.17
CA GLU A 205 26.93 24.09 -56.53
C GLU A 205 26.46 25.15 -57.52
N VAL A 206 25.43 25.93 -57.15
CA VAL A 206 24.92 27.04 -57.97
C VAL A 206 26.03 28.05 -58.24
N ARG A 207 26.77 28.48 -57.20
CA ARG A 207 27.92 29.38 -57.35
C ARG A 207 29.01 28.79 -58.25
N ARG A 208 29.27 27.48 -58.17
CA ARG A 208 30.24 26.80 -59.03
C ARG A 208 29.80 26.80 -60.50
N ARG A 209 28.51 26.53 -60.76
CA ARG A 209 27.93 26.55 -62.12
C ARG A 209 27.94 27.96 -62.72
N GLU A 210 27.62 28.99 -61.94
CA GLU A 210 27.68 30.38 -62.38
C GLU A 210 29.11 30.81 -62.75
N LYS A 211 30.09 30.45 -61.90
CA LYS A 211 31.52 30.71 -62.19
C LYS A 211 32.00 29.99 -63.44
N ALA A 212 31.56 28.75 -63.67
CA ALA A 212 31.90 27.99 -64.87
C ALA A 212 31.27 28.60 -66.13
N ALA A 213 30.01 29.01 -66.07
CA ALA A 213 29.30 29.66 -67.17
C ALA A 213 29.91 31.03 -67.53
N ALA A 214 30.33 31.81 -66.52
CA ALA A 214 31.02 33.09 -66.74
C ALA A 214 32.38 32.90 -67.44
N LYS A 215 33.10 31.81 -67.12
CA LYS A 215 34.40 31.50 -67.73
C LYS A 215 34.29 30.96 -69.16
N ALA A 216 33.16 30.37 -69.55
CA ALA A 216 32.92 29.88 -70.90
C ALA A 216 32.45 30.97 -71.89
N LYS A 217 32.09 32.15 -71.39
CA LYS A 217 31.67 33.32 -72.18
C LYS A 217 32.79 34.36 -72.42
N ALA A 218 33.98 34.14 -71.85
CA ALA A 218 35.18 34.96 -72.05
C ALA A 218 36.16 34.22 -72.97
#